data_AF-A0A535Z1A8-F1
#
_entry.id   AF-A0A535Z1A8-F1
#
_cell.length_a   1.000
_cell.length_b   1.000
_cell.length_c   1.000
_cell.angle_alpha   90.00
_cell.angle_beta   90.00
_cell.angle_gamma   90.00
#
_symmetry.space_group_name_H-M   'P 1'
#
loop_
_entity.id
_entity.type
_entity.pdbx_description
1 polymer ?
#
loop_
_entity_poly.entity_id
_entity_poly.type
_entity_poly.pdbx_seq_one_letter_code
_entity_poly.pdbx_strand_id
1 'polypeptide(L)'
;MLRAMVPLAAMPVLANAMPREGQAMVQPAAGVAEIRLPPALAGSALRRLRAAVGANSQVIVASAPPDAKTSLDVWGPPPPGFAIMRALKDALDPHGILNPGRFVGGI
;
A
#
# COMPACT_ATOMS: atom_id res chain seq x y z
N MET A 1 2.84 -9.53 -2.80
CA MET A 1 1.71 -9.40 -1.87
C MET A 1 1.40 -7.93 -1.68
N LEU A 2 0.18 -7.53 -2.03
CA LEU A 2 -0.34 -6.19 -1.82
C LEU A 2 -1.28 -6.22 -0.62
N ARG A 3 -1.30 -5.17 0.19
CA ARG A 3 -2.29 -4.99 1.25
C ARG A 3 -3.15 -3.79 0.92
N ALA A 4 -4.46 -3.99 0.88
CA ALA A 4 -5.43 -2.92 0.78
C ALA A 4 -6.10 -2.71 2.14
N MET A 5 -6.20 -1.45 2.56
CA MET A 5 -6.93 -1.00 3.74
C MET A 5 -7.97 0.00 3.23
N VAL A 6 -9.24 -0.39 3.26
CA VAL A 6 -10.34 0.37 2.66
C VAL A 6 -11.52 0.42 3.63
N PRO A 7 -12.36 1.48 3.59
CA PRO A 7 -13.62 1.48 4.31
C PRO A 7 -14.48 0.28 3.91
N LEU A 8 -15.30 -0.25 4.82
CA LEU A 8 -16.16 -1.40 4.52
C LEU A 8 -17.04 -1.16 3.27
N ALA A 9 -17.53 0.07 3.09
CA ALA A 9 -18.31 0.48 1.93
C ALA A 9 -17.55 0.37 0.59
N ALA A 10 -16.22 0.43 0.61
CA ALA A 10 -15.37 0.32 -0.58
C ALA A 10 -14.93 -1.13 -0.89
N MET A 11 -15.29 -2.10 -0.04
CA MET A 11 -14.95 -3.52 -0.25
C MET A 11 -15.46 -4.10 -1.58
N PRO A 12 -16.72 -3.85 -2.01
CA PRO A 12 -17.18 -4.33 -3.30
C PRO A 12 -16.37 -3.75 -4.47
N VAL A 13 -15.95 -2.49 -4.38
CA VAL A 13 -15.12 -1.82 -5.39
C VAL A 13 -13.74 -2.47 -5.46
N LEU A 14 -13.12 -2.73 -4.30
CA LEU A 14 -11.85 -3.46 -4.21
C LEU A 14 -11.96 -4.86 -4.83
N ALA A 15 -13.02 -5.61 -4.51
CA ALA A 15 -13.26 -6.95 -5.04
C ALA A 15 -13.40 -6.94 -6.57
N ASN A 16 -14.15 -5.98 -7.12
CA ASN A 16 -14.33 -5.83 -8.57
C ASN A 16 -13.03 -5.40 -9.29
N ALA A 17 -12.16 -4.67 -8.61
CA ALA A 17 -10.87 -4.24 -9.15
C ALA A 17 -9.79 -5.34 -9.10
N MET A 18 -10.00 -6.42 -8.34
CA MET A 18 -9.04 -7.49 -8.15
C MET A 18 -8.68 -8.18 -9.48
N PRO A 19 -7.39 -8.41 -9.78
CA PRO A 19 -6.99 -9.21 -10.94
C PRO A 19 -7.50 -10.64 -10.82
N ARG A 20 -7.84 -11.27 -11.95
CA ARG A 20 -8.37 -12.66 -11.97
C ARG A 20 -7.33 -13.68 -11.53
N GLU A 21 -6.06 -13.35 -11.71
CA GLU A 21 -4.90 -14.14 -11.33
C GLU A 21 -4.54 -13.97 -9.85
N GLY A 22 -5.27 -13.11 -9.12
CA GLY A 22 -5.06 -12.81 -7.72
C GLY A 22 -5.82 -13.72 -6.78
N GLN A 23 -5.18 -14.07 -5.68
CA GLN A 23 -5.84 -14.67 -4.51
C GLN A 23 -5.88 -13.64 -3.39
N ALA A 24 -7.00 -13.53 -2.70
CA ALA A 24 -7.15 -12.60 -1.58
C ALA A 24 -7.61 -13.30 -0.30
N MET A 25 -7.04 -12.88 0.82
CA MET A 25 -7.61 -13.09 2.15
C MET A 25 -8.18 -11.76 2.62
N VAL A 26 -9.45 -11.73 2.98
CA VAL A 26 -10.17 -10.50 3.33
C VAL A 26 -10.69 -10.61 4.77
N GLN A 27 -10.52 -9.53 5.53
CA GLN A 27 -11.10 -9.33 6.85
C GLN A 27 -12.07 -8.15 6.74
N PRO A 28 -13.33 -8.37 6.31
CA PRO A 28 -14.23 -7.29 5.91
C PRO A 28 -14.48 -6.27 7.03
N ALA A 29 -14.71 -6.74 8.26
CA ALA A 29 -14.96 -5.89 9.41
C ALA A 29 -13.78 -4.97 9.76
N ALA A 30 -12.55 -5.41 9.49
CA ALA A 30 -11.34 -4.62 9.72
C ALA A 30 -10.99 -3.71 8.53
N GLY A 31 -11.66 -3.85 7.39
CA GLY A 31 -11.32 -3.09 6.19
C GLY A 31 -10.04 -3.58 5.49
N VAL A 32 -9.54 -4.78 5.79
CA VAL A 32 -8.22 -5.26 5.31
C VAL A 32 -8.36 -6.37 4.28
N ALA A 33 -7.58 -6.29 3.21
CA ALA A 33 -7.39 -7.39 2.25
C ALA A 33 -5.91 -7.61 1.92
N GLU A 34 -5.45 -8.85 2.03
CA GLU A 34 -4.14 -9.31 1.59
C GLU A 34 -4.28 -9.98 0.22
N ILE A 35 -3.60 -9.43 -0.79
CA ILE A 35 -3.73 -9.85 -2.18
C ILE A 35 -2.39 -10.44 -2.66
N ARG A 36 -2.39 -11.72 -3.02
CA ARG A 36 -1.25 -12.42 -3.62
C ARG A 36 -1.42 -12.51 -5.13
N LEU A 37 -0.37 -12.14 -5.85
CA LEU A 37 -0.32 -12.04 -7.30
C LEU A 37 1.08 -12.45 -7.78
N PRO A 38 1.21 -12.97 -9.01
CA PRO A 38 2.51 -13.13 -9.66
C PRO A 38 3.29 -11.80 -9.73
N PRO A 39 4.62 -11.79 -9.52
CA PRO A 39 5.42 -10.56 -9.55
C PRO A 39 5.25 -9.73 -10.82
N ALA A 40 5.11 -10.39 -11.98
CA ALA A 40 4.93 -9.74 -13.28
C ALA A 40 3.67 -8.86 -13.36
N LEU A 41 2.65 -9.14 -12.54
CA LEU A 41 1.39 -8.38 -12.51
C LEU A 41 1.33 -7.33 -11.39
N ALA A 42 2.34 -7.27 -10.52
CA ALA A 42 2.28 -6.44 -9.32
C ALA A 42 2.11 -4.95 -9.64
N GLY A 43 2.84 -4.42 -10.63
CA GLY A 43 2.78 -3.00 -10.98
C GLY A 43 1.45 -2.57 -11.59
N SER A 44 0.89 -3.37 -12.51
CA SER A 44 -0.42 -3.08 -13.13
C SER A 44 -1.55 -3.25 -12.12
N ALA A 45 -1.52 -4.31 -11.30
CA ALA A 45 -2.49 -4.53 -10.23
C ALA A 45 -2.45 -3.42 -9.18
N LEU A 46 -1.26 -2.99 -8.75
CA LEU A 46 -1.11 -1.92 -7.75
C LEU A 46 -1.73 -0.61 -8.25
N ARG A 47 -1.44 -0.20 -9.50
CA ARG A 47 -2.07 0.98 -10.11
C ARG A 47 -3.58 0.86 -10.20
N ARG A 48 -4.08 -0.30 -10.64
CA ARG A 48 -5.51 -0.59 -10.79
C ARG A 48 -6.25 -0.49 -9.45
N LEU A 49 -5.72 -1.14 -8.42
CA LEU A 49 -6.32 -1.16 -7.09
C LEU A 49 -6.33 0.26 -6.47
N ARG A 50 -5.21 1.00 -6.57
CA ARG A 50 -5.14 2.38 -6.08
C ARG A 50 -6.13 3.32 -6.78
N ALA A 51 -6.30 3.18 -8.09
CA ALA A 51 -7.27 3.97 -8.84
C ALA A 51 -8.72 3.65 -8.45
N ALA A 52 -9.00 2.40 -8.06
CA ALA A 52 -10.36 1.96 -7.73
C ALA A 52 -10.83 2.36 -6.32
N VAL A 53 -9.97 2.23 -5.31
CA VAL A 53 -10.41 2.34 -3.89
C VAL A 53 -10.63 3.78 -3.40
N GLY A 54 -10.24 4.78 -4.19
CA GLY A 54 -10.53 6.19 -3.93
C GLY A 54 -9.93 6.77 -2.65
N ALA A 55 -10.53 7.85 -2.16
CA ALA A 55 -10.11 8.53 -0.93
C ALA A 55 -10.34 7.66 0.32
N ASN A 56 -9.61 7.96 1.41
CA ASN A 56 -9.66 7.25 2.69
C ASN A 56 -9.30 5.75 2.62
N SER A 57 -8.62 5.35 1.54
CA SER A 57 -8.13 4.01 1.30
C SER A 57 -6.63 4.02 1.07
N GLN A 58 -5.95 2.92 1.36
CA GLN A 58 -4.53 2.76 1.11
C GLN A 58 -4.23 1.38 0.53
N VAL A 59 -3.39 1.33 -0.49
CA VAL A 59 -2.88 0.07 -1.05
C VAL A 59 -1.36 0.11 -1.07
N ILE A 60 -0.73 -0.81 -0.35
CA ILE A 60 0.72 -0.91 -0.20
C ILE A 60 1.25 -2.25 -0.72
N VAL A 61 2.55 -2.30 -0.99
CA VAL A 61 3.29 -3.55 -1.24
C VAL A 61 3.77 -4.09 0.10
N ALA A 62 3.00 -5.01 0.69
CA ALA A 62 3.35 -5.64 1.97
C ALA A 62 4.60 -6.54 1.86
N SER A 63 4.77 -7.22 0.73
CA SER A 63 5.96 -8.06 0.47
C SER A 63 6.13 -8.29 -1.04
N ALA A 64 7.37 -8.30 -1.52
CA ALA A 64 7.74 -8.62 -2.89
C ALA A 64 9.20 -9.10 -2.94
N PRO A 65 9.60 -9.93 -3.93
CA PRO A 65 11.00 -10.19 -4.22
C PRO A 65 11.77 -8.88 -4.45
N PRO A 66 13.06 -8.80 -4.09
CA PRO A 66 13.85 -7.57 -4.19
C PRO A 66 13.77 -6.90 -5.57
N ASP A 67 13.95 -7.68 -6.64
CA ASP A 67 13.97 -7.20 -8.03
C ASP A 67 12.63 -6.59 -8.47
N ALA A 68 11.52 -7.14 -7.97
CA ALA A 68 10.20 -6.58 -8.25
C ALA A 68 9.97 -5.31 -7.43
N LYS A 69 10.45 -5.27 -6.18
CA LYS A 69 10.15 -4.20 -5.22
C LYS A 69 10.78 -2.85 -5.61
N THR A 70 11.94 -2.85 -6.26
CA THR A 70 12.65 -1.62 -6.70
C THR A 70 11.87 -0.81 -7.73
N SER A 71 11.01 -1.45 -8.52
CA SER A 71 10.19 -0.80 -9.55
C SER A 71 8.79 -0.39 -9.06
N LEU A 72 8.45 -0.69 -7.81
CA LEU A 72 7.12 -0.45 -7.25
C LEU A 72 7.18 0.69 -6.23
N ASP A 73 6.22 1.60 -6.31
CA ASP A 73 5.91 2.49 -5.20
C ASP A 73 5.28 1.67 -4.06
N VAL A 74 6.11 1.30 -3.09
CA VAL A 74 5.73 0.40 -1.98
C VAL A 74 4.60 0.97 -1.13
N TRP A 75 4.59 2.28 -0.89
CA TRP A 75 3.76 2.88 0.16
C TRP A 75 2.54 3.63 -0.37
N GLY A 76 2.62 4.16 -1.60
CA GLY A 76 1.56 4.98 -2.14
C GLY A 76 1.73 6.45 -1.81
N PRO A 77 0.71 7.26 -2.16
CA PRO A 77 0.76 8.70 -1.93
C PRO A 77 0.78 9.02 -0.42
N PRO A 78 1.40 10.16 -0.03
CA PRO A 78 1.31 10.67 1.33
C PRO A 78 -0.14 10.83 1.81
N PRO A 79 -0.51 10.28 2.96
CA PRO A 79 -1.83 10.48 3.53
C PRO A 79 -1.96 11.90 4.13
N PRO A 80 -3.18 12.36 4.46
CA PRO A 80 -3.40 13.69 5.02
C PRO A 80 -2.56 14.01 6.27
N GLY A 81 -2.28 13.00 7.10
CA GLY A 81 -1.46 13.13 8.32
C GLY A 81 0.06 13.13 8.10
N PHE A 82 0.55 13.18 6.86
CA PHE A 82 1.98 13.03 6.55
C PHE A 82 2.88 14.04 7.26
N ALA A 83 2.43 15.30 7.41
CA ALA A 83 3.21 16.32 8.11
C ALA A 83 3.49 15.95 9.57
N ILE A 84 2.52 15.33 10.26
CA ILE A 84 2.67 14.86 11.64
C ILE A 84 3.65 13.68 11.70
N MET A 85 3.54 12.73 10.77
CA MET A 85 4.46 11.59 10.70
C MET A 85 5.92 12.04 10.47
N ARG A 86 6.13 13.01 9.58
CA ARG A 86 7.46 13.58 9.35
C ARG A 86 8.00 14.28 10.60
N ALA A 87 7.20 15.13 11.25
CA ALA A 87 7.62 15.80 12.48
C ALA A 87 7.99 14.80 13.60
N LEU A 88 7.24 13.71 13.72
CA LEU A 88 7.55 12.63 14.66
C LEU A 88 8.87 11.93 14.30
N LYS A 89 9.11 11.65 13.02
CA LYS A 89 10.36 11.05 12.54
C LYS A 89 11.56 11.96 12.79
N ASP A 90 11.42 13.26 12.53
CA ASP A 90 12.48 14.26 12.75
C ASP A 90 12.84 14.38 14.24
N ALA A 91 11.85 14.27 15.14
CA ALA A 91 12.09 14.30 16.58
C ALA A 91 12.78 13.02 17.12
N LEU A 92 12.43 11.86 16.55
CA LEU A 92 12.95 10.56 17.01
C LEU A 92 14.28 10.15 16.35
N ASP A 93 14.52 10.59 15.11
CA ASP A 93 15.73 10.31 14.34
C ASP A 93 16.20 11.57 13.60
N PRO A 94 16.73 12.57 14.33
CA PRO A 94 17.13 13.86 13.76
C PRO A 94 18.23 13.76 12.70
N HIS A 95 18.99 12.67 12.70
CA HIS A 95 20.08 12.42 11.76
C HIS A 95 19.68 11.49 10.60
N GLY A 96 18.44 10.99 10.57
CA GLY A 96 17.95 10.15 9.48
C GLY A 96 18.66 8.79 9.35
N ILE A 97 19.20 8.24 10.44
CA ILE A 97 20.00 7.02 10.44
C ILE A 97 19.11 5.77 10.32
N LEU A 98 17.90 5.84 10.88
CA LEU A 98 17.00 4.69 10.95
C LEU A 98 16.23 4.53 9.63
N ASN A 99 16.65 3.55 8.82
CA ASN A 99 15.96 3.13 7.60
C ASN A 99 15.71 4.28 6.59
N PRO A 100 16.77 4.97 6.12
CA PRO A 100 16.63 6.14 5.27
C PRO A 100 15.82 5.85 3.99
N GLY A 101 14.83 6.69 3.72
CA GLY A 101 13.99 6.58 2.52
C GLY A 101 12.99 5.43 2.51
N ARG A 102 12.82 4.69 3.62
CA ARG A 102 11.99 3.47 3.67
C ARG A 102 10.61 3.68 4.30
N PHE A 103 10.00 4.84 4.08
CA PHE A 103 8.60 5.08 4.38
C PHE A 103 7.92 5.97 3.34
N VAL A 104 6.63 6.25 3.54
CA VAL A 104 5.83 7.15 2.71
C VAL A 104 6.59 8.47 2.51
N GLY A 105 6.66 8.98 1.28
CA GLY A 105 7.33 10.26 0.99
C GLY A 105 8.83 10.30 1.30
N GLY A 106 9.47 9.16 1.56
CA GLY A 106 10.92 9.05 1.77
C GLY A 106 11.41 9.46 3.16
N ILE A 107 10.52 9.59 4.16
CA ILE A 107 10.91 9.83 5.56
C ILE A 107 11.43 8.56 6.24
#